data_AF-A0A655J498-F1
#
_entry.id   AF-A0A655J498-F1
#
_cell.length_a   1.000
_cell.length_b   1.000
_cell.length_c   1.000
_cell.angle_alpha   90.00
_cell.angle_beta   90.00
_cell.angle_gamma   90.00
#
_symmetry.space_group_name_H-M   'P 1'
#
loop_
_entity.id
_entity.type
_entity.pdbx_description
1 polymer ?
#
loop_
_entity_poly.entity_id
_entity_poly.type
_entity_poly.pdbx_seq_one_letter_code
_entity_poly.pdbx_strand_id
1 'polypeptide(L)'
;MHTLDLVVLAVEWGSGRRRGKLSNIHLGARDPATGGFVMVGKTFKGMTDAMLDWQTTRFHEIAVGPTDGYVVQLRPEQVVEVALDGVQRSSRYPGGLALRFARVVRYRADKDPAEADTIDAVRALY
;
A
#
# COMPACT_ATOMS: atom_id res chain seq x y z
N MET A 1 10.25 1.91 -16.15
CA MET A 1 9.06 1.62 -15.32
C MET A 1 9.43 0.47 -14.42
N HIS A 2 9.37 0.69 -13.11
CA HIS A 2 9.72 -0.32 -12.10
C HIS A 2 8.46 -0.80 -11.42
N THR A 3 8.47 -2.02 -10.91
CA THR A 3 7.44 -2.56 -10.04
C THR A 3 8.06 -2.91 -8.69
N LEU A 4 7.30 -2.68 -7.63
CA LEU A 4 7.63 -3.12 -6.28
C LEU A 4 6.45 -3.90 -5.71
N ASP A 5 6.73 -4.97 -5.00
CA ASP A 5 5.76 -5.69 -4.17
C ASP A 5 5.78 -5.10 -2.76
N LEU A 6 4.70 -4.46 -2.34
CA LEU A 6 4.60 -3.73 -1.07
C LEU A 6 3.44 -4.26 -0.24
N VAL A 7 3.46 -4.00 1.06
CA VAL A 7 2.37 -4.41 1.99
C VAL A 7 1.39 -3.27 2.18
N VAL A 8 0.10 -3.57 2.23
CA VAL A 8 -0.94 -2.60 2.59
C VAL A 8 -1.05 -2.53 4.11
N LEU A 9 -0.67 -1.38 4.68
CA LEU A 9 -0.68 -1.16 6.14
C LEU A 9 -2.00 -0.58 6.65
N ALA A 10 -2.64 0.22 5.81
CA ALA A 10 -3.89 0.90 6.10
C ALA A 10 -4.56 1.32 4.79
N VAL A 11 -5.81 1.74 4.88
CA VAL A 11 -6.58 2.21 3.73
C VAL A 11 -7.57 3.29 4.15
N GLU A 12 -7.79 4.27 3.28
CA GLU A 12 -8.76 5.36 3.54
C GLU A 12 -10.06 5.12 2.76
N TRP A 13 -11.17 5.54 3.37
CA TRP A 13 -12.45 5.62 2.68
C TRP A 13 -12.39 6.61 1.51
N GLY A 14 -12.91 6.18 0.38
CA GLY A 14 -13.01 6.99 -0.82
C GLY A 14 -14.03 8.11 -0.68
N SER A 15 -13.85 9.14 -1.50
CA SER A 15 -14.77 10.26 -1.64
C SER A 15 -15.38 10.29 -3.06
N GLY A 16 -16.39 11.14 -3.25
CA GLY A 16 -17.07 11.28 -4.55
C GLY A 16 -17.59 9.95 -5.09
N ARG A 17 -17.19 9.59 -6.32
CA ARG A 17 -17.59 8.34 -7.00
C ARG A 17 -17.14 7.05 -6.29
N ARG A 18 -16.20 7.13 -5.34
CA ARG A 18 -15.70 6.00 -4.54
C ARG A 18 -16.17 6.05 -3.09
N ARG A 19 -17.18 6.87 -2.78
CA ARG A 19 -17.80 6.87 -1.45
C ARG A 19 -18.30 5.47 -1.11
N GLY A 20 -17.98 5.01 0.11
CA GLY A 20 -18.31 3.65 0.56
C GLY A 20 -17.36 2.57 0.03
N LYS A 21 -16.23 2.94 -0.58
CA LYS A 21 -15.15 2.01 -0.97
C LYS A 21 -13.85 2.38 -0.26
N LEU A 22 -13.16 1.40 0.29
CA LEU A 22 -11.79 1.58 0.78
C LEU A 22 -10.89 1.68 -0.45
N SER A 23 -10.22 2.81 -0.69
CA SER A 23 -9.65 3.09 -2.03
C SER A 23 -8.29 3.80 -2.09
N ASN A 24 -7.81 4.40 -1.00
CA ASN A 24 -6.48 4.99 -0.93
C ASN A 24 -5.61 4.18 0.03
N ILE A 25 -4.81 3.27 -0.52
CA ILE A 25 -4.02 2.32 0.26
C ILE A 25 -2.69 2.93 0.70
N HIS A 26 -2.26 2.59 1.91
CA HIS A 26 -1.00 2.98 2.51
C HIS A 26 0.00 1.87 2.30
N LEU A 27 1.11 2.18 1.64
CA LEU A 27 2.09 1.20 1.18
C LEU A 27 3.30 1.15 2.12
N GLY A 28 3.63 -0.05 2.57
CA GLY A 28 4.77 -0.36 3.42
C GLY A 28 5.81 -1.20 2.68
N ALA A 29 7.07 -0.78 2.77
CA ALA A 29 8.21 -1.61 2.39
C ALA A 29 8.74 -2.35 3.62
N ARG A 30 9.25 -3.57 3.44
CA ARG A 30 9.79 -4.36 4.55
C ARG A 30 11.05 -3.69 5.11
N ASP A 31 11.19 -3.64 6.43
CA ASP A 31 12.40 -3.19 7.10
C ASP A 31 13.23 -4.40 7.55
N PRO A 32 14.38 -4.68 6.92
CA PRO A 32 15.23 -5.81 7.32
C PRO A 32 15.75 -5.71 8.75
N ALA A 33 15.88 -4.51 9.31
CA ALA A 33 16.46 -4.31 10.64
C ALA A 33 15.47 -4.66 11.75
N THR A 34 14.18 -4.39 11.54
CA THR A 34 13.14 -4.59 12.57
C THR A 34 12.20 -5.76 12.25
N GLY A 35 12.20 -6.25 11.00
CA GLY A 35 11.19 -7.18 10.50
C GLY A 35 9.82 -6.54 10.27
N GLY A 36 9.67 -5.24 10.57
CA GLY A 36 8.43 -4.48 10.39
C GLY A 36 8.28 -3.90 9.00
N PHE A 37 7.41 -2.88 8.87
CA PHE A 37 7.15 -2.20 7.60
C PHE A 37 7.28 -0.69 7.75
N VAL A 38 8.01 -0.07 6.84
CA VAL A 38 8.18 1.37 6.74
C VAL A 38 7.25 1.90 5.67
N MET A 39 6.39 2.84 6.04
CA MET A 39 5.49 3.48 5.08
C MET A 39 6.29 4.29 4.04
N VAL A 40 6.04 4.05 2.76
CA VAL A 40 6.75 4.67 1.62
C VAL A 40 5.82 5.45 0.69
N GLY A 41 4.51 5.43 0.92
CA GLY A 41 3.58 6.17 0.09
C GLY A 41 2.12 5.78 0.28
N LYS A 42 1.29 6.41 -0.54
CA LYS A 42 -0.12 6.04 -0.70
C LYS A 42 -0.48 6.04 -2.18
N THR A 43 -1.41 5.19 -2.59
CA THR A 43 -1.99 5.27 -3.93
C THR A 43 -3.45 4.87 -3.97
N PHE A 44 -4.16 5.45 -4.93
CA PHE A 44 -5.54 5.12 -5.30
C PHE A 44 -5.67 4.86 -6.82
N LYS A 45 -4.54 4.85 -7.55
CA LYS A 45 -4.50 4.72 -9.01
C LYS A 45 -4.32 3.26 -9.40
N GLY A 46 -4.80 2.88 -10.58
CA GLY A 46 -4.64 1.52 -11.13
C GLY A 46 -5.72 0.51 -10.70
N MET A 47 -6.71 0.93 -9.90
CA MET A 47 -7.77 0.06 -9.43
C MET A 47 -9.01 0.12 -10.34
N THR A 48 -9.51 -1.05 -10.74
CA THR A 48 -10.82 -1.23 -11.38
C THR A 48 -11.93 -1.24 -10.33
N ASP A 49 -13.19 -1.11 -10.75
CA ASP A 49 -14.32 -1.17 -9.82
C ASP A 49 -14.41 -2.53 -9.12
N ALA A 50 -14.21 -3.63 -9.86
CA ALA A 50 -14.15 -4.98 -9.28
C ALA A 50 -13.03 -5.14 -8.24
N MET A 51 -11.86 -4.50 -8.46
CA MET A 51 -10.77 -4.50 -7.49
C MET A 51 -11.14 -3.70 -6.24
N LEU A 52 -11.82 -2.56 -6.40
CA LEU A 52 -12.29 -1.74 -5.27
C LEU A 52 -13.33 -2.47 -4.42
N ASP A 53 -14.22 -3.23 -5.06
CA ASP A 53 -15.22 -4.04 -4.37
C ASP A 53 -14.54 -5.16 -3.59
N TRP A 54 -13.67 -5.93 -4.24
CA TRP A 54 -12.91 -6.99 -3.59
C TRP A 54 -12.06 -6.47 -2.42
N GLN A 55 -11.30 -5.40 -2.64
CA GLN A 55 -10.41 -4.87 -1.59
C GLN A 55 -11.20 -4.31 -0.41
N THR A 56 -12.39 -3.74 -0.65
CA THR A 56 -13.24 -3.24 0.44
C THR A 56 -13.66 -4.39 1.35
N THR A 57 -14.14 -5.50 0.77
CA THR A 57 -14.46 -6.72 1.55
C THR A 57 -13.22 -7.25 2.27
N ARG A 58 -12.12 -7.45 1.54
CA ARG A 58 -10.88 -8.00 2.09
C ARG A 58 -10.33 -7.17 3.25
N PHE A 59 -10.35 -5.85 3.14
CA PHE A 59 -9.80 -4.96 4.16
C PHE A 59 -10.67 -4.87 5.42
N HIS A 60 -11.97 -5.16 5.34
CA HIS A 60 -12.77 -5.38 6.55
C HIS A 60 -12.36 -6.65 7.30
N GLU A 61 -12.03 -7.74 6.61
CA GLU A 61 -11.59 -9.00 7.23
C GLU A 61 -10.26 -8.86 7.98
N ILE A 62 -9.37 -8.02 7.46
CA ILE A 62 -8.03 -7.80 8.02
C ILE A 62 -7.91 -6.50 8.81
N ALA A 63 -9.01 -5.81 9.09
CA ALA A 63 -9.00 -4.59 9.88
C ALA A 63 -8.50 -4.84 11.31
N VAL A 64 -7.74 -3.88 11.83
CA VAL A 64 -7.31 -3.83 13.23
C VAL A 64 -8.12 -2.74 13.90
N GLY A 65 -9.19 -3.16 14.58
CA GLY A 65 -10.07 -2.26 15.31
C GLY A 65 -11.23 -1.67 14.48
N PRO A 66 -11.80 -0.54 14.92
CA PRO A 66 -12.95 0.08 14.28
C PRO A 66 -12.67 0.52 12.83
N THR A 67 -13.69 0.44 11.98
CA THR A 67 -13.61 0.79 10.55
C THR A 67 -14.44 2.02 10.17
N ASP A 68 -15.02 2.70 11.16
CA ASP A 68 -15.86 3.89 11.02
C ASP A 68 -15.06 5.20 10.91
N GLY A 69 -13.78 5.17 11.30
CA GLY A 69 -12.83 6.25 11.08
C GLY A 69 -12.45 6.43 9.61
N TYR A 70 -11.91 7.60 9.25
CA TYR A 70 -11.47 7.91 7.88
C TYR A 70 -10.37 6.97 7.37
N VAL A 71 -9.47 6.55 8.26
CA VAL A 71 -8.40 5.59 7.97
C VAL A 71 -8.68 4.30 8.72
N VAL A 72 -8.67 3.18 8.01
CA VAL A 72 -8.77 1.83 8.56
C VAL A 72 -7.38 1.23 8.63
N GLN A 73 -6.92 0.88 9.83
CA GLN A 73 -5.67 0.17 10.03
C GLN A 73 -5.86 -1.31 9.70
N LEU A 74 -4.85 -1.94 9.09
CA LEU A 74 -4.93 -3.33 8.64
C LEU A 74 -3.82 -4.16 9.26
N ARG A 75 -4.08 -5.45 9.45
CA ARG A 75 -3.00 -6.41 9.69
C ARG A 75 -2.12 -6.43 8.43
N PRO A 76 -0.78 -6.40 8.56
CA PRO A 76 0.13 -6.28 7.43
C PRO A 76 0.27 -7.63 6.69
N GLU A 77 -0.82 -8.07 6.09
CA GLU A 77 -0.97 -9.39 5.44
C GLU A 77 -1.11 -9.27 3.91
N GLN A 78 -1.67 -8.15 3.42
CA GLN A 78 -1.98 -8.01 2.00
C GLN A 78 -0.80 -7.43 1.22
N VAL A 79 -0.20 -8.24 0.34
CA VAL A 79 0.82 -7.80 -0.62
C VAL A 79 0.16 -7.28 -1.90
N VAL A 80 0.70 -6.20 -2.46
CA VAL A 80 0.26 -5.55 -3.69
C VAL A 80 1.45 -5.18 -4.56
N GLU A 81 1.35 -5.51 -5.85
CA GLU A 81 2.32 -5.09 -6.86
C GLU A 81 1.97 -3.67 -7.33
N VAL A 82 2.94 -2.77 -7.22
CA VAL A 82 2.80 -1.34 -7.52
C VAL A 82 3.81 -0.94 -8.57
N ALA A 83 3.32 -0.43 -9.69
CA ALA A 83 4.15 0.19 -10.71
C ALA A 83 4.42 1.66 -10.36
N LEU A 84 5.63 2.12 -10.64
CA LEU A 84 6.09 3.49 -10.37
C LEU A 84 7.10 3.99 -11.41
N ASP A 85 7.19 5.30 -11.52
CA ASP A 85 8.16 5.96 -12.40
C ASP A 85 9.51 6.20 -11.71
N GLY A 86 9.52 6.23 -10.37
CA GLY A 86 10.71 6.42 -9.55
C GLY A 86 10.36 6.82 -8.12
N VAL A 87 11.35 7.17 -7.33
CA VAL A 87 11.18 7.65 -5.95
C VAL A 87 11.74 9.06 -5.79
N GLN A 88 11.30 9.76 -4.75
CA GLN A 88 11.81 11.09 -4.39
C GLN A 88 11.96 11.21 -2.89
N ARG A 89 12.83 12.12 -2.44
CA ARG A 89 12.94 12.45 -1.01
C ARG A 89 11.63 13.03 -0.48
N SER A 90 11.28 12.66 0.74
CA SER A 90 10.08 13.17 1.42
C SER A 90 10.28 13.18 2.93
N SER A 91 10.01 14.33 3.56
CA SER A 91 9.94 14.45 5.02
C SER A 91 8.62 13.91 5.61
N ARG A 92 7.64 13.57 4.76
CA ARG A 92 6.31 13.12 5.19
C ARG A 92 6.30 11.68 5.69
N TYR A 93 7.21 10.85 5.19
CA TYR A 93 7.22 9.42 5.44
C TYR A 93 8.44 9.01 6.26
N PRO A 94 8.32 8.07 7.22
CA PRO A 94 9.43 7.64 8.06
C PRO A 94 10.66 7.15 7.28
N GLY A 95 10.45 6.58 6.09
CA GLY A 95 11.53 6.12 5.21
C GLY A 95 12.32 7.23 4.50
N GLY A 96 11.95 8.51 4.67
CA GLY A 96 12.60 9.65 4.01
C GLY A 96 12.33 9.75 2.51
N LEU A 97 11.41 8.93 1.98
CA LEU A 97 11.14 8.75 0.55
C LEU A 97 9.64 8.67 0.27
N ALA A 98 9.25 8.99 -0.96
CA ALA A 98 7.91 8.81 -1.48
C ALA A 98 7.94 8.24 -2.91
N LEU A 99 7.02 7.33 -3.21
CA LEU A 99 6.84 6.79 -4.56
C LEU A 99 6.24 7.85 -5.52
N ARG A 100 6.76 7.94 -6.74
CA ARG A 100 6.22 8.82 -7.80
C ARG A 100 5.33 8.04 -8.75
N PHE A 101 4.15 8.61 -9.03
CA PHE A 101 3.17 8.06 -9.97
C PHE A 101 2.80 6.59 -9.69
N ALA A 102 2.80 6.19 -8.43
CA ALA A 102 2.47 4.83 -7.99
C ALA A 102 1.06 4.41 -8.47
N ARG A 103 0.94 3.22 -9.08
CA ARG A 103 -0.31 2.62 -9.53
C ARG A 103 -0.35 1.15 -9.16
N VAL A 104 -1.48 0.68 -8.65
CA VAL A 104 -1.70 -0.74 -8.41
C VAL A 104 -1.72 -1.48 -9.75
N VAL A 105 -0.96 -2.58 -9.82
CA VAL A 105 -1.00 -3.54 -10.92
C VAL A 105 -1.95 -4.66 -10.56
N ARG A 106 -1.70 -5.33 -9.42
CA ARG A 106 -2.51 -6.44 -8.90
C ARG A 106 -2.19 -6.73 -7.44
N TYR A 107 -3.10 -7.40 -6.76
CA TYR A 107 -2.80 -8.03 -5.47
C TYR A 107 -2.03 -9.34 -5.66
N ARG A 108 -1.07 -9.61 -4.77
CA ARG A 108 -0.17 -10.77 -4.85
C ARG A 108 -0.59 -11.84 -3.85
N ALA A 109 -1.59 -12.63 -4.22
CA ALA A 109 -2.02 -13.79 -3.42
C ALA A 109 -0.96 -14.89 -3.35
N ASP A 110 0.06 -14.81 -4.21
CA ASP A 110 1.20 -15.71 -4.31
C ASP A 110 2.40 -15.29 -3.44
N LYS A 111 2.30 -14.18 -2.68
CA LYS A 111 3.40 -13.67 -1.86
C LYS A 111 3.01 -13.43 -0.42
N ASP A 112 3.88 -13.85 0.49
CA ASP A 112 3.80 -13.51 1.90
C ASP A 112 4.35 -12.09 2.17
N PRO A 113 3.90 -11.40 3.24
CA PRO A 113 4.43 -10.09 3.63
C PRO A 113 5.95 -10.06 3.84
N ALA A 114 6.53 -11.20 4.26
CA ALA A 114 7.97 -11.37 4.43
C ALA A 114 8.74 -11.34 3.10
N GLU A 115 8.07 -11.53 1.96
CA GLU A 115 8.65 -11.50 0.61
C GLU A 115 8.49 -10.13 -0.07
N ALA A 116 7.78 -9.17 0.54
CA ALA A 116 7.61 -7.82 0.02
C ALA A 116 8.94 -7.07 -0.05
N ASP A 117 9.14 -6.22 -1.05
CA ASP A 117 10.38 -5.48 -1.25
C ASP A 117 10.79 -4.64 -0.03
N THR A 118 12.09 -4.56 0.19
CA THR A 118 12.66 -3.87 1.35
C THR A 118 12.75 -2.36 1.14
N ILE A 119 12.83 -1.60 2.22
CA ILE A 119 13.09 -0.16 2.16
C ILE A 119 14.39 0.17 1.40
N ASP A 120 15.37 -0.72 1.42
CA ASP A 120 16.62 -0.55 0.67
C ASP A 120 16.43 -0.76 -0.83
N ALA A 121 15.56 -1.69 -1.25
CA ALA A 121 15.15 -1.83 -2.64
C ALA A 121 14.44 -0.56 -3.14
N VAL A 122 13.60 0.05 -2.30
CA VAL A 122 12.95 1.33 -2.63
C VAL A 122 13.97 2.46 -2.78
N ARG A 123 14.97 2.54 -1.88
CA ARG A 123 16.06 3.53 -1.94
C ARG A 123 16.92 3.41 -3.19
N ALA A 124 17.12 2.19 -3.68
CA ALA A 124 17.92 1.92 -4.89
C ALA A 124 17.28 2.45 -6.18
N LEU A 125 16.00 2.85 -6.15
CA LEU A 125 15.29 3.44 -7.29
C LEU A 125 15.39 4.98 -7.34
N TYR A 126 16.14 5.61 -6.42
CA TYR A 126 16.34 7.06 -6.40
C TYR A 126 17.30 7.54 -7.49
#